data_AF-A0A248UCF2-F1
#
_entry.id   AF-A0A248UCF2-F1
#
_cell.length_a   1.000
_cell.length_b   1.000
_cell.length_c   1.000
_cell.angle_alpha   90.00
_cell.angle_beta   90.00
_cell.angle_gamma   90.00
#
_symmetry.space_group_name_H-M   'P 1'
#
loop_
_entity.id
_entity.type
_entity.pdbx_description
1 polymer ?
#
loop_
_entity_poly.entity_id
_entity_poly.type
_entity_poly.pdbx_seq_one_letter_code
_entity_poly.pdbx_strand_id
1 'polypeptide(L)'
;MTKPTQVPSNILSRAEQLDTIASVLTLNRRDMLAEILTDQDVETLRHLVNEGMGENTLRALTSDLAYLEAWSMAATGDPVPYPVPETLLLKFVAHHLWRPQQGEIKPDHGIPVGVEEELRRQGFLRVSRPHAPATVRRRLANWSTFSRGRGLEESFSSPSVTSAIRLAVRAVNRPSPQECQCHHR
;
A
#
# COMPACT_ATOMS: atom_id res chain seq x y z
N MET A 1 -7.61 -38.04 12.91
CA MET A 1 -6.81 -37.43 11.83
C MET A 1 -7.76 -36.99 10.74
N THR A 2 -8.23 -35.74 10.82
CA THR A 2 -9.11 -35.13 9.81
C THR A 2 -8.27 -34.74 8.60
N LYS A 3 -8.61 -35.28 7.42
CA LYS A 3 -8.01 -34.90 6.14
C LYS A 3 -8.24 -33.40 5.88
N PRO A 4 -7.24 -32.66 5.37
CA PRO A 4 -7.48 -31.29 4.94
C PRO A 4 -8.45 -31.30 3.75
N THR A 5 -9.55 -30.57 3.87
CA THR A 5 -10.52 -30.34 2.80
C THR A 5 -9.83 -29.55 1.71
N GLN A 6 -9.60 -30.19 0.56
CA GLN A 6 -8.95 -29.59 -0.59
C GLN A 6 -9.94 -28.61 -1.24
N VAL A 7 -9.70 -27.32 -1.06
CA VAL A 7 -10.52 -26.26 -1.65
C VAL A 7 -10.39 -26.34 -3.18
N PRO A 8 -11.49 -26.38 -3.96
CA PRO A 8 -11.44 -26.45 -5.41
C PRO A 8 -10.69 -25.26 -6.02
N SER A 9 -9.84 -25.47 -7.03
CA SER A 9 -9.02 -24.42 -7.67
C SER A 9 -9.84 -23.27 -8.28
N ASN A 10 -11.07 -23.55 -8.68
CA ASN A 10 -12.08 -22.57 -9.11
C ASN A 10 -12.34 -21.51 -8.02
N ILE A 11 -12.48 -21.95 -6.77
CA ILE A 11 -12.81 -21.08 -5.63
C ILE A 11 -11.62 -20.18 -5.28
N LEU A 12 -10.40 -20.71 -5.37
CA LEU A 12 -9.17 -19.93 -5.18
C LEU A 12 -9.00 -18.84 -6.24
N SER A 13 -9.26 -19.15 -7.52
CA SER A 13 -9.17 -18.17 -8.61
C SER A 13 -10.25 -17.08 -8.53
N ARG A 14 -11.48 -17.45 -8.15
CA ARG A 14 -12.56 -16.49 -7.85
C ARG A 14 -12.21 -15.58 -6.68
N ALA A 15 -11.63 -16.13 -5.61
CA ALA A 15 -11.22 -15.35 -4.44
C ALA A 15 -10.16 -14.30 -4.81
N GLU A 16 -9.19 -14.64 -5.67
CA GLU A 16 -8.18 -13.68 -6.17
C GLU A 16 -8.78 -12.56 -7.03
N GLN A 17 -9.73 -12.86 -7.92
CA GLN A 17 -10.43 -11.83 -8.71
C GLN A 17 -11.31 -10.93 -7.83
N LEU A 18 -11.92 -11.51 -6.80
CA LEU A 18 -12.67 -10.79 -5.80
C LEU A 18 -11.80 -9.91 -4.91
N ASP A 19 -10.48 -10.09 -4.81
CA ASP A 19 -9.66 -9.25 -3.93
C ASP A 19 -9.68 -7.78 -4.31
N THR A 20 -9.67 -7.47 -5.61
CA THR A 20 -9.77 -6.09 -6.09
C THR A 20 -11.19 -5.54 -5.89
N ILE A 21 -12.23 -6.34 -6.17
CA ILE A 21 -13.64 -5.93 -6.11
C ILE A 21 -14.16 -5.85 -4.66
N ALA A 22 -13.84 -6.83 -3.82
CA ALA A 22 -14.22 -6.93 -2.41
C ALA A 22 -13.52 -5.88 -1.54
N SER A 23 -12.33 -5.42 -1.92
CA SER A 23 -11.66 -4.31 -1.24
C SER A 23 -12.40 -2.98 -1.42
N VAL A 24 -13.03 -2.80 -2.57
CA VAL A 24 -13.89 -1.66 -2.88
C VAL A 24 -15.26 -1.81 -2.22
N LEU A 25 -15.83 -3.02 -2.26
CA LEU A 25 -17.17 -3.29 -1.73
C LEU A 25 -17.19 -3.59 -0.22
N THR A 26 -16.05 -3.51 0.47
CA THR A 26 -15.89 -3.82 1.91
C THR A 26 -16.48 -5.18 2.31
N LEU A 27 -16.34 -6.16 1.42
CA LEU A 27 -16.97 -7.46 1.56
C LEU A 27 -16.11 -8.38 2.42
N ASN A 28 -16.30 -8.30 3.74
CA ASN A 28 -15.54 -9.00 4.78
C ASN A 28 -15.67 -10.53 4.83
N ARG A 29 -16.26 -11.17 3.82
CA ARG A 29 -16.55 -12.62 3.84
C ARG A 29 -16.31 -13.24 2.47
N ARG A 30 -15.09 -13.12 1.96
CA ARG A 30 -14.68 -13.62 0.64
C ARG A 30 -15.00 -15.09 0.43
N ASP A 31 -14.68 -15.94 1.41
CA ASP A 31 -14.93 -17.38 1.33
C ASP A 31 -16.44 -17.67 1.28
N MET A 32 -17.23 -16.97 2.10
CA MET A 32 -18.69 -17.09 2.11
C MET A 32 -19.33 -16.56 0.81
N LEU A 33 -18.72 -15.56 0.19
CA LEU A 33 -19.21 -14.97 -1.06
C LEU A 33 -18.82 -15.82 -2.26
N ALA A 34 -17.64 -16.44 -2.27
CA ALA A 34 -17.24 -17.36 -3.33
C ALA A 34 -18.11 -18.64 -3.33
N GLU A 35 -18.68 -19.02 -2.18
CA GLU A 35 -19.65 -20.11 -2.07
C GLU A 35 -21.05 -19.76 -2.57
N ILE A 36 -21.45 -18.47 -2.52
CA ILE A 36 -22.82 -18.02 -2.85
C ILE A 36 -22.90 -17.39 -4.24
N LEU A 37 -21.88 -16.64 -4.64
CA LEU A 37 -21.85 -15.87 -5.88
C LEU A 37 -21.39 -16.72 -7.06
N THR A 38 -22.18 -16.69 -8.14
CA THR A 38 -21.79 -17.28 -9.41
C THR A 38 -20.75 -16.42 -10.13
N ASP A 39 -20.14 -16.94 -11.21
CA ASP A 39 -19.15 -16.19 -12.01
C ASP A 39 -19.82 -14.95 -12.63
N GLN A 40 -21.09 -15.11 -13.01
CA GLN A 40 -21.91 -14.05 -13.59
C GLN A 40 -22.19 -12.93 -12.58
N ASP A 41 -22.39 -13.27 -11.31
CA ASP A 41 -22.58 -12.29 -10.24
C ASP A 41 -21.29 -11.51 -9.98
N VAL A 42 -20.14 -12.20 -9.97
CA VAL A 42 -18.82 -11.55 -9.86
C VAL A 42 -18.57 -10.59 -11.02
N GLU A 43 -18.89 -11.01 -12.25
CA GLU A 43 -18.75 -10.18 -13.44
C GLU A 43 -19.68 -8.95 -13.39
N THR A 44 -20.92 -9.11 -12.90
CA THR A 44 -21.87 -8.02 -12.72
C THR A 44 -21.37 -7.01 -11.67
N LEU A 45 -20.88 -7.49 -10.52
CA LEU A 45 -20.29 -6.63 -9.50
C LEU A 45 -19.05 -5.90 -10.00
N ARG A 46 -18.20 -6.57 -10.80
CA ARG A 46 -17.05 -5.95 -11.45
C ARG A 46 -17.48 -4.81 -12.36
N HIS A 47 -18.50 -5.03 -13.18
CA HIS A 47 -19.06 -4.00 -14.05
C HIS A 47 -19.59 -2.80 -13.25
N LEU A 48 -20.37 -3.04 -12.18
CA LEU A 48 -20.90 -1.97 -11.33
C LEU A 48 -19.81 -1.17 -10.62
N VAL A 49 -18.74 -1.83 -10.15
CA VAL A 49 -17.57 -1.15 -9.58
C VAL A 49 -16.86 -0.30 -10.61
N ASN A 50 -16.69 -0.81 -11.85
CA ASN A 50 -16.09 -0.06 -12.95
C ASN A 50 -16.89 1.20 -13.29
N GLU A 51 -18.22 1.09 -13.40
CA GLU A 51 -19.11 2.23 -13.66
C GLU A 51 -19.13 3.22 -12.49
N GLY A 52 -19.16 2.72 -11.24
CA GLY A 52 -19.31 3.55 -10.05
C GLY A 52 -18.06 4.34 -9.63
N MET A 53 -16.85 3.84 -9.90
CA MET A 53 -15.60 4.48 -9.48
C MET A 53 -14.83 5.18 -10.60
N GLY A 54 -15.12 4.82 -11.86
CA GLY A 54 -14.38 5.28 -13.03
C GLY A 54 -13.01 4.63 -13.19
N GLU A 55 -12.59 4.41 -14.44
CA GLU A 55 -11.37 3.69 -14.79
C GLU A 55 -10.09 4.30 -14.19
N ASN A 56 -10.01 5.64 -14.11
CA ASN A 56 -8.84 6.33 -13.59
C ASN A 56 -8.62 6.07 -12.09
N THR A 57 -9.70 6.02 -11.31
CA THR A 57 -9.65 5.74 -9.87
C THR A 57 -9.20 4.30 -9.63
N LEU A 58 -9.78 3.34 -10.36
CA LEU A 58 -9.41 1.92 -10.26
C LEU A 58 -7.97 1.68 -10.69
N ARG A 59 -7.51 2.34 -11.75
CA ARG A 59 -6.12 2.27 -12.18
C ARG A 59 -5.17 2.83 -11.11
N ALA A 60 -5.51 3.96 -10.49
CA ALA A 60 -4.72 4.55 -9.42
C ALA A 60 -4.66 3.63 -8.18
N LEU A 61 -5.79 3.04 -7.78
CA LEU A 61 -5.87 2.07 -6.68
C LEU A 61 -5.02 0.82 -6.96
N THR A 62 -5.19 0.21 -8.14
CA THR A 62 -4.43 -0.97 -8.57
C THR A 62 -2.94 -0.68 -8.58
N SER A 63 -2.53 0.49 -9.08
CA SER A 63 -1.13 0.91 -9.09
C SER A 63 -0.55 1.08 -7.68
N ASP A 64 -1.34 1.59 -6.73
CA ASP A 64 -0.91 1.73 -5.34
C ASP A 64 -0.76 0.36 -4.66
N LEU A 65 -1.67 -0.58 -4.90
CA LEU A 65 -1.58 -1.95 -4.36
C LEU A 65 -0.39 -2.70 -4.95
N ALA A 66 -0.20 -2.65 -6.27
CA ALA A 66 0.95 -3.27 -6.93
C ALA A 66 2.28 -2.72 -6.39
N TYR A 67 2.35 -1.41 -6.13
CA TYR A 67 3.52 -0.83 -5.49
C TYR A 67 3.73 -1.36 -4.06
N LEU A 68 2.68 -1.44 -3.25
CA LEU A 68 2.78 -1.90 -1.86
C LEU A 68 3.26 -3.35 -1.79
N GLU A 69 2.75 -4.22 -2.66
CA GLU A 69 3.21 -5.62 -2.78
C GLU A 69 4.67 -5.70 -3.19
N ALA A 70 5.06 -5.00 -4.25
CA ALA A 70 6.44 -4.98 -4.72
C ALA A 70 7.40 -4.42 -3.64
N TRP A 71 6.98 -3.37 -2.94
CA TRP A 71 7.77 -2.79 -1.86
C TRP A 71 7.89 -3.73 -0.66
N SER A 72 6.80 -4.39 -0.24
CA SER A 72 6.84 -5.36 0.86
C SER A 72 7.81 -6.50 0.51
N MET A 73 7.64 -7.10 -0.67
CA MET A 73 8.51 -8.17 -1.16
C MET A 73 9.99 -7.74 -1.18
N ALA A 74 10.28 -6.54 -1.70
CA ALA A 74 11.64 -6.02 -1.72
C ALA A 74 12.20 -5.70 -0.33
N ALA A 75 11.36 -5.20 0.59
CA ALA A 75 11.80 -4.70 1.89
C ALA A 75 11.81 -5.77 3.00
N THR A 76 11.04 -6.84 2.87
CA THR A 76 10.90 -7.90 3.88
C THR A 76 11.13 -9.29 3.34
N GLY A 77 11.09 -9.49 2.02
CA GLY A 77 11.14 -10.81 1.39
C GLY A 77 9.78 -11.51 1.31
N ASP A 78 8.71 -10.85 1.77
CA ASP A 78 7.37 -11.42 1.90
C ASP A 78 6.31 -10.47 1.28
N PRO A 79 5.22 -11.01 0.74
CA PRO A 79 4.08 -10.19 0.32
C PRO A 79 3.48 -9.45 1.51
N VAL A 80 2.60 -8.47 1.24
CA VAL A 80 1.98 -7.69 2.30
C VAL A 80 1.25 -8.63 3.29
N PRO A 81 1.56 -8.61 4.59
CA PRO A 81 0.88 -9.45 5.58
C PRO A 81 -0.47 -8.85 5.99
N TYR A 82 -1.40 -9.72 6.37
CA TYR A 82 -2.72 -9.35 6.87
C TYR A 82 -3.03 -10.15 8.14
N PRO A 83 -3.27 -9.49 9.29
CA PRO A 83 -3.30 -8.04 9.51
C PRO A 83 -1.93 -7.39 9.31
N VAL A 84 -1.94 -6.13 8.87
CA VAL A 84 -0.72 -5.37 8.63
C VAL A 84 -0.14 -4.95 9.99
N PRO A 85 1.09 -5.37 10.35
CA PRO A 85 1.67 -5.00 11.63
C PRO A 85 2.08 -3.53 11.64
N GLU A 86 1.92 -2.88 12.79
CA GLU A 86 2.30 -1.48 13.00
C GLU A 86 3.76 -1.20 12.58
N THR A 87 4.66 -2.15 12.85
CA THR A 87 6.08 -2.06 12.47
C THR A 87 6.29 -1.92 10.97
N LEU A 88 5.47 -2.59 10.14
CA LEU A 88 5.56 -2.49 8.69
C LEU A 88 5.07 -1.12 8.21
N LEU A 89 4.04 -0.56 8.84
CA LEU A 89 3.56 0.80 8.55
C LEU A 89 4.64 1.85 8.88
N LEU A 90 5.31 1.71 10.03
CA LEU A 90 6.41 2.60 10.42
C LEU A 90 7.60 2.45 9.47
N LYS A 91 7.92 1.23 9.02
CA LYS A 91 8.94 0.98 7.98
C LYS A 91 8.59 1.67 6.67
N PHE A 92 7.33 1.57 6.24
CA PHE A 92 6.84 2.27 5.05
C PHE A 92 7.02 3.78 5.16
N VAL A 93 6.63 4.38 6.30
CA VAL A 93 6.82 5.81 6.56
C VAL A 93 8.29 6.19 6.48
N ALA A 94 9.19 5.44 7.12
CA ALA A 94 10.63 5.71 7.12
C ALA A 94 11.25 5.63 5.72
N HIS A 95 10.86 4.64 4.91
CA HIS A 95 11.39 4.49 3.55
C HIS A 95 10.96 5.62 2.60
N HIS A 96 9.81 6.26 2.84
CA HIS A 96 9.20 7.18 1.87
C HIS A 96 9.13 8.64 2.31
N LEU A 97 9.09 8.92 3.62
CA LEU A 97 9.00 10.28 4.18
C LEU A 97 10.30 10.65 4.91
N TRP A 98 11.33 10.97 4.13
CA TRP A 98 12.64 11.39 4.61
C TRP A 98 13.13 12.63 3.86
N ARG A 99 14.14 13.34 4.40
CA ARG A 99 14.68 14.56 3.77
C ARG A 99 15.78 14.22 2.77
N PRO A 100 15.72 14.68 1.50
CA PRO A 100 16.73 14.37 0.48
C PRO A 100 18.17 14.60 0.94
N GLN A 101 18.42 15.71 1.65
CA GLN A 101 19.76 16.09 2.14
C GLN A 101 20.34 15.06 3.13
N GLN A 102 19.49 14.31 3.84
CA GLN A 102 19.95 13.27 4.76
C GLN A 102 20.38 12.00 4.00
N GLY A 103 19.75 11.69 2.86
CA GLY A 103 20.14 10.56 2.00
C GLY A 103 21.49 10.78 1.31
N GLU A 104 21.83 12.04 1.00
CA GLU A 104 23.16 12.41 0.47
C GLU A 104 24.28 12.16 1.49
N ILE A 105 23.97 12.25 2.79
CA ILE A 105 24.93 12.08 3.89
C ILE A 105 24.95 10.63 4.40
N LYS A 106 23.80 9.96 4.38
CA LYS A 106 23.61 8.58 4.85
C LYS A 106 22.83 7.80 3.79
N PRO A 107 23.50 6.97 2.98
CA PRO A 107 22.85 6.19 1.91
C PRO A 107 21.72 5.28 2.40
N ASP A 108 21.78 4.84 3.66
CA ASP A 108 20.74 4.02 4.29
C ASP A 108 19.58 4.84 4.90
N HIS A 109 19.60 6.17 4.74
CA HIS A 109 18.52 7.03 5.23
C HIS A 109 17.39 7.12 4.22
N GLY A 110 16.28 6.45 4.54
CA GLY A 110 15.13 6.36 3.65
C GLY A 110 14.97 4.94 3.14
N ILE A 111 14.82 4.79 1.82
CA ILE A 111 14.74 3.48 1.20
C ILE A 111 16.18 2.90 1.07
N PRO A 112 16.45 1.68 1.57
CA PRO A 112 17.76 1.06 1.38
C PRO A 112 18.04 0.81 -0.10
N VAL A 113 19.31 0.94 -0.51
CA VAL A 113 19.74 0.84 -1.92
C VAL A 113 19.22 -0.43 -2.59
N GLY A 114 19.38 -1.60 -1.96
CA GLY A 114 18.90 -2.86 -2.55
C GLY A 114 17.38 -2.92 -2.75
N VAL A 115 16.61 -2.30 -1.86
CA VAL A 115 15.14 -2.19 -2.00
C VAL A 115 14.79 -1.24 -3.15
N GLU A 116 15.52 -0.12 -3.28
CA GLU A 116 15.32 0.81 -4.38
C GLU A 116 15.63 0.16 -5.73
N GLU A 117 16.78 -0.51 -5.85
CA GLU A 117 17.20 -1.20 -7.08
C GLU A 117 16.19 -2.24 -7.52
N GLU A 118 15.63 -3.01 -6.57
CA GLU A 118 14.56 -3.97 -6.82
C GLU A 118 13.31 -3.30 -7.42
N LEU A 119 12.82 -2.24 -6.77
CA LEU A 119 11.66 -1.50 -7.23
C LEU A 119 11.88 -0.83 -8.59
N ARG A 120 13.10 -0.36 -8.87
CA ARG A 120 13.47 0.19 -10.18
C ARG A 120 13.51 -0.88 -11.26
N ARG A 121 14.09 -2.04 -10.96
CA ARG A 121 14.14 -3.18 -11.89
C ARG A 121 12.74 -3.64 -12.29
N GLN A 122 11.80 -3.63 -11.35
CA GLN A 122 10.39 -3.94 -11.58
C GLN A 122 9.58 -2.77 -12.19
N GLY A 123 10.17 -1.59 -12.37
CA GLY A 123 9.51 -0.42 -12.97
C GLY A 123 8.60 0.38 -12.04
N PHE A 124 8.60 0.11 -10.73
CA PHE A 124 7.81 0.82 -9.72
C PHE A 124 8.42 2.16 -9.27
N LEU A 125 9.73 2.35 -9.50
CA LEU A 125 10.44 3.61 -9.24
C LEU A 125 11.20 4.08 -10.48
N ARG A 126 11.06 5.37 -10.81
CA ARG A 126 11.81 6.03 -11.89
C ARG A 126 12.96 6.89 -11.38
N VAL A 127 12.83 7.44 -10.16
CA VAL A 127 13.76 8.42 -9.60
C VAL A 127 14.03 8.07 -8.13
N SER A 128 15.31 8.18 -7.72
CA SER A 128 15.73 8.04 -6.32
C SER A 128 15.41 9.33 -5.54
N ARG A 129 14.15 9.49 -5.12
CA ARG A 129 13.70 10.62 -4.31
C ARG A 129 12.61 10.19 -3.33
N PRO A 130 12.51 10.84 -2.15
CA PRO A 130 11.40 10.62 -1.25
C PRO A 130 10.07 10.92 -1.95
N HIS A 131 9.03 10.19 -1.56
CA HIS A 131 7.71 10.41 -2.13
C HIS A 131 7.11 11.70 -1.57
N ALA A 132 6.29 12.36 -2.40
CA ALA A 132 5.49 13.48 -1.92
C ALA A 132 4.58 13.01 -0.76
N PRO A 133 4.42 13.81 0.31
CA PRO A 133 3.53 13.48 1.42
C PRO A 133 2.12 13.07 1.00
N ALA A 134 1.58 13.69 -0.06
CA ALA A 134 0.28 13.36 -0.61
C ALA A 134 0.22 11.92 -1.16
N THR A 135 1.27 11.49 -1.87
CA THR A 135 1.37 10.11 -2.42
C THR A 135 1.43 9.09 -1.30
N VAL A 136 2.20 9.35 -0.24
CA VAL A 136 2.30 8.43 0.91
C VAL A 136 0.97 8.31 1.64
N ARG A 137 0.30 9.45 1.90
CA ARG A 137 -1.04 9.46 2.53
C ARG A 137 -2.07 8.70 1.70
N ARG A 138 -2.08 8.91 0.37
CA ARG A 138 -2.97 8.20 -0.54
C ARG A 138 -2.75 6.68 -0.47
N ARG A 139 -1.50 6.23 -0.52
CA ARG A 139 -1.17 4.80 -0.42
C ARG A 139 -1.59 4.19 0.92
N LEU A 140 -1.34 4.88 2.03
CA LEU A 140 -1.77 4.42 3.35
C LEU A 140 -3.30 4.34 3.47
N ALA A 141 -4.04 5.30 2.91
CA ALA A 141 -5.50 5.26 2.90
C ALA A 141 -6.05 4.10 2.04
N ASN A 142 -5.46 3.89 0.87
CA ASN A 142 -5.80 2.77 -0.01
C ASN A 142 -5.49 1.42 0.65
N TRP A 143 -4.34 1.34 1.34
CA TRP A 143 -3.94 0.15 2.09
C TRP A 143 -4.90 -0.15 3.26
N SER A 144 -5.25 0.85 4.08
CA SER A 144 -6.25 0.70 5.16
C SER A 144 -7.60 0.25 4.61
N THR A 145 -8.04 0.80 3.48
CA THR A 145 -9.32 0.42 2.84
C THR A 145 -9.30 -1.05 2.41
N PHE A 146 -8.19 -1.48 1.83
CA PHE A 146 -7.99 -2.87 1.44
C PHE A 146 -7.90 -3.83 2.64
N SER A 147 -7.20 -3.44 3.71
CA SER A 147 -7.12 -4.21 4.96
C SER A 147 -8.48 -4.30 5.67
N ARG A 148 -9.28 -3.21 5.66
CA ARG A 148 -10.66 -3.23 6.17
C ARG A 148 -11.56 -4.18 5.43
N GLY A 149 -11.44 -4.29 4.11
CA GLY A 149 -12.19 -5.26 3.30
C GLY A 149 -11.85 -6.72 3.61
N ARG A 150 -10.85 -6.98 4.46
CA ARG A 150 -10.49 -8.30 5.00
C ARG A 150 -10.88 -8.48 6.48
N GLY A 151 -11.53 -7.50 7.09
CA GLY A 151 -12.02 -7.55 8.48
C GLY A 151 -10.96 -7.23 9.53
N LEU A 152 -9.85 -6.62 9.12
CA LEU A 152 -8.64 -6.48 9.93
C LEU A 152 -8.23 -5.01 9.98
N GLU A 153 -8.55 -4.28 11.06
CA GLU A 153 -8.18 -2.86 11.16
C GLU A 153 -7.78 -2.37 12.55
N GLU A 154 -6.58 -2.72 13.01
CA GLU A 154 -6.09 -2.21 14.31
C GLU A 154 -4.85 -1.30 14.19
N SER A 155 -3.94 -1.51 13.23
CA SER A 155 -2.64 -0.82 13.24
C SER A 155 -2.60 0.54 12.52
N PHE A 156 -3.45 0.79 11.51
CA PHE A 156 -3.42 2.04 10.73
C PHE A 156 -3.84 3.27 11.54
N SER A 157 -4.71 3.09 12.52
CA SER A 157 -5.20 4.14 13.42
C SER A 157 -4.38 4.26 14.71
N SER A 158 -3.27 3.53 14.83
CA SER A 158 -2.43 3.58 16.03
C SER A 158 -1.88 5.00 16.27
N PRO A 159 -1.77 5.44 17.54
CA PRO A 159 -1.20 6.74 17.89
C PRO A 159 0.24 6.93 17.39
N SER A 160 1.04 5.85 17.38
CA SER A 160 2.43 5.86 16.91
C SER A 160 2.51 6.15 15.41
N VAL A 161 1.72 5.46 14.58
CA VAL A 161 1.72 5.65 13.12
C VAL A 161 1.24 7.05 12.78
N THR A 162 0.16 7.51 13.42
CA THR A 162 -0.36 8.87 13.22
C THR A 162 0.68 9.93 13.58
N SER A 163 1.39 9.75 14.71
CA SER A 163 2.44 10.65 15.16
C SER A 163 3.65 10.64 14.22
N ALA A 164 4.08 9.46 13.77
CA ALA A 164 5.20 9.29 12.85
C ALA A 164 4.94 10.01 11.53
N ILE A 165 3.76 9.81 10.92
CA ILE A 165 3.37 10.50 9.69
C ILE A 165 3.40 12.02 9.89
N ARG A 166 2.80 12.53 10.97
CA ARG A 166 2.76 13.97 11.26
C ARG A 166 4.16 14.56 11.40
N LEU A 167 5.04 13.90 12.14
CA LEU A 167 6.42 14.34 12.35
C LEU A 167 7.24 14.28 11.06
N ALA A 168 7.11 13.19 10.30
CA ALA A 168 7.81 13.02 9.03
C ALA A 168 7.38 14.07 8.00
N VAL A 169 6.09 14.34 7.85
CA VAL A 169 5.59 15.41 6.97
C VAL A 169 6.11 16.79 7.39
N ARG A 170 6.13 17.08 8.70
CA ARG A 170 6.71 18.33 9.21
C ARG A 170 8.21 18.43 8.90
N ALA A 171 8.95 17.33 8.99
CA ALA A 171 10.38 17.30 8.68
C ALA A 171 10.64 17.49 7.18
N VAL A 172 9.87 16.82 6.32
CA VAL A 172 9.97 16.94 4.85
C VAL A 172 9.70 18.37 4.40
N ASN A 173 8.70 19.04 4.97
CA ASN A 173 8.32 20.41 4.61
C ASN A 173 9.15 21.50 5.30
N ARG A 174 10.12 21.15 6.16
CA ARG A 174 10.97 22.15 6.81
C ARG A 174 11.87 22.79 5.75
N PRO A 175 11.99 24.12 5.68
CA PRO A 175 12.91 24.78 4.75
C PRO A 175 14.36 24.36 5.05
N SER A 176 15.17 24.22 4.00
CA SER A 176 16.60 23.98 4.17
C SER A 176 17.31 25.23 4.68
N PRO A 177 18.41 25.10 5.47
CA PRO A 177 19.20 26.25 5.89
C PRO A 177 19.73 27.11 4.73
N GLN A 178 19.90 26.53 3.54
CA GLN A 178 20.35 27.21 2.33
C GLN A 178 19.24 28.08 1.70
N GLU A 179 17.98 27.65 1.72
CA GLU A 179 16.85 28.44 1.19
C GLU A 179 16.56 29.68 2.04
N CYS A 180 16.74 29.61 3.36
CA CYS A 180 16.54 30.77 4.25
C CYS A 180 17.54 31.91 3.98
N GLN A 181 18.74 31.62 3.46
CA GLN A 181 19.75 32.65 3.17
C GLN A 181 19.45 33.41 1.87
N CYS A 182 18.75 32.80 0.92
CA CYS A 182 18.39 33.43 -0.36
C CYS A 182 17.19 34.39 -0.27
N HIS A 183 16.40 34.35 0.80
CA HIS A 183 15.24 35.25 1.02
C HIS A 183 15.57 36.46 1.91
N HIS A 184 16.81 36.62 2.34
CA HIS A 184 17.27 37.76 3.16
C HIS A 184 18.40 38.55 2.48
N ARG A 185 18.51 38.45 1.16
CA ARG A 185 19.49 39.18 0.34
C ARG A 185 18.77 39.85 -0.82
#